data_AF-A0A3D0P934-F1
#
_entry.id   AF-A0A3D0P934-F1
#
_cell.length_a   1.000
_cell.length_b   1.000
_cell.length_c   1.000
_cell.angle_alpha   90.00
_cell.angle_beta   90.00
_cell.angle_gamma   90.00
#
_symmetry.space_group_name_H-M   'P 1'
#
loop_
_entity.id
_entity.type
_entity.pdbx_description
1 polymer ?
#
loop_
_entity_poly.entity_id
_entity_poly.type
_entity_poly.pdbx_seq_one_letter_code
_entity_poly.pdbx_strand_id
1 'polypeptide(L)'
;MSLLFTGLVLLTGLLGVGLVVWYVLPRRFRGSESVASAYDNWTQDQLLESLWGEHIHLGYYGDPSQGRDFRAAKQDFVDALAQWGGLEDLPAGIKVLDVGCGIGG
;
A
#
# COMPACT_ATOMS: atom_id res chain seq x y z
N MET A 1 28.69 30.27 25.75
CA MET A 1 28.22 29.24 24.80
C MET A 1 29.00 29.45 23.50
N SER A 2 29.74 28.45 23.01
CA SER A 2 30.60 28.63 21.82
C SER A 2 29.76 28.76 20.55
N LEU A 3 30.25 29.51 19.55
CA LEU A 3 29.62 29.66 18.23
C LEU A 3 29.29 28.31 17.58
N LEU A 4 30.11 27.28 17.84
CA LEU A 4 29.90 25.91 17.39
C LEU A 4 28.63 25.27 17.96
N PHE A 5 28.36 25.48 19.25
CA PHE A 5 27.16 24.94 19.89
C PHE A 5 25.90 25.59 19.32
N THR A 6 25.91 26.92 19.15
CA THR A 6 24.79 27.64 18.53
C THR A 6 24.58 27.19 17.08
N GLY A 7 25.66 26.99 16.31
CA GLY A 7 25.59 26.47 14.95
C GLY A 7 24.97 25.07 14.86
N LEU A 8 25.33 24.16 15.77
CA LEU A 8 24.78 22.80 15.81
C LEU A 8 23.29 22.78 16.15
N VAL A 9 22.85 23.61 17.10
CA VAL A 9 21.44 23.73 17.48
C VAL A 9 20.60 24.27 16.30
N LEU A 10 21.11 25.27 15.58
CA LEU A 10 20.42 25.81 14.40
C LEU A 10 20.35 24.80 13.25
N LEU A 11 21.44 24.08 12.98
CA LEU A 11 21.48 23.06 11.92
C LEU A 11 20.50 21.92 12.23
N THR A 12 20.51 21.41 13.46
CA THR A 12 19.59 20.34 13.87
C THR A 12 18.14 20.79 13.83
N GLY A 13 17.85 22.03 14.24
CA GLY A 13 16.53 22.64 14.10
C GLY A 13 16.06 22.72 12.64
N LEU A 14 16.92 23.20 11.73
CA LEU A 14 16.61 23.29 10.31
C LEU A 14 16.39 21.92 9.66
N LEU A 15 17.22 20.93 10.00
CA LEU A 15 17.04 19.55 9.52
C LEU A 15 15.73 18.94 10.05
N GLY A 16 15.39 19.18 11.32
CA GLY A 16 14.13 18.76 11.91
C GLY A 16 12.92 19.37 11.19
N VAL A 17 12.95 20.68 10.94
CA VAL A 17 11.91 21.38 10.17
C VAL A 17 11.82 20.80 8.75
N GLY A 18 12.96 20.60 8.08
CA GLY A 18 13.01 20.00 6.74
C GLY A 18 12.39 18.61 6.70
N LEU A 19 12.65 17.78 7.71
CA LEU A 19 12.10 16.43 7.83
C LEU A 19 10.58 16.47 8.07
N VAL A 20 10.11 17.36 8.96
CA VAL A 20 8.66 17.55 9.19
C VAL A 20 7.97 18.00 7.90
N VAL A 21 8.54 18.98 7.20
CA VAL A 21 8.02 19.46 5.92
C VAL A 21 7.97 18.32 4.90
N TRP A 22 9.03 17.52 4.79
CA TRP A 22 9.08 16.38 3.88
C TRP A 22 8.07 15.28 4.21
N TYR A 23 7.80 15.06 5.50
CA TYR A 23 6.86 14.02 5.95
C TYR A 23 5.40 14.45 5.83
N VAL A 24 5.10 15.72 6.11
CA VAL A 24 3.72 16.24 6.14
C VAL A 24 3.26 16.73 4.77
N LEU A 25 4.16 17.26 3.94
CA LEU A 25 3.75 17.72 2.61
C LEU A 25 3.43 16.54 1.70
N PRO A 26 2.28 16.57 1.00
CA PRO A 26 1.89 15.50 0.12
C PRO A 26 2.88 15.37 -1.03
N ARG A 27 3.31 14.14 -1.32
CA ARG A 27 4.11 13.84 -2.50
C ARG A 27 3.22 14.04 -3.72
N ARG A 28 3.51 15.07 -4.53
CA ARG A 28 2.79 15.30 -5.78
C ARG A 28 3.03 14.14 -6.74
N PHE A 29 1.98 13.74 -7.45
CA PHE A 29 2.11 12.86 -8.61
C PHE A 29 3.09 13.48 -9.61
N ARG A 30 4.13 12.72 -9.99
CA ARG A 30 5.21 13.20 -10.87
C ARG A 30 5.07 12.74 -12.32
N GLY A 31 4.19 11.79 -12.62
CA GLY A 31 3.98 11.23 -13.95
C GLY A 31 3.62 9.74 -13.91
N SER A 32 3.12 9.22 -15.02
CA SER A 32 2.73 7.81 -15.17
C SER A 32 3.91 6.86 -15.36
N GLU A 33 5.11 7.37 -15.67
CA GLU A 33 6.37 6.60 -15.76
C GLU A 33 6.87 6.15 -14.37
N SER A 34 6.02 5.40 -13.68
CA SER A 34 6.25 4.91 -12.33
C SER A 34 5.54 3.55 -12.20
N VAL A 35 4.90 3.30 -11.06
CA VAL A 35 4.08 2.11 -10.84
C VAL A 35 2.93 2.04 -11.87
N ALA A 36 2.34 3.18 -12.24
CA ALA A 36 1.22 3.23 -13.18
C ALA A 36 1.56 2.60 -14.54
N SER A 37 2.70 2.95 -15.15
CA SER A 37 3.11 2.36 -16.44
C SER A 37 3.33 0.85 -16.38
N ALA A 38 3.79 0.33 -15.23
CA ALA A 38 3.94 -1.13 -15.07
C ALA A 38 2.56 -1.81 -15.08
N TYR A 39 1.59 -1.27 -14.34
CA TYR A 39 0.22 -1.77 -14.32
C TYR A 39 -0.48 -1.62 -15.67
N ASP A 40 -0.29 -0.50 -16.37
CA ASP A 40 -0.86 -0.30 -17.72
C ASP A 40 -0.33 -1.37 -18.69
N ASN A 41 0.98 -1.66 -18.65
CA ASN A 41 1.59 -2.68 -19.51
C ASN A 41 1.11 -4.10 -19.18
N TRP A 42 1.06 -4.48 -17.89
CA TRP A 42 0.58 -5.79 -17.46
C TRP A 42 -0.90 -5.99 -17.79
N THR A 43 -1.72 -4.96 -17.60
CA THR A 43 -3.15 -5.04 -17.97
C THR A 43 -3.32 -5.20 -19.47
N GLN A 44 -2.47 -4.54 -20.27
CA GLN A 44 -2.50 -4.65 -21.72
C GLN A 44 -2.09 -6.05 -22.22
N ASP A 45 -1.11 -6.69 -21.56
CA ASP A 45 -0.65 -8.02 -21.93
C ASP A 45 -1.54 -9.16 -21.41
N GLN A 46 -2.40 -8.89 -20.42
CA GLN A 46 -3.33 -9.84 -19.76
C GLN A 46 -2.64 -11.07 -19.17
N LEU A 47 -1.32 -11.05 -19.01
CA LEU A 47 -0.55 -12.18 -18.51
C LEU A 47 -0.88 -12.44 -17.05
N LEU A 48 -0.97 -11.39 -16.24
CA LEU A 48 -1.28 -11.54 -14.83
C LEU A 48 -2.72 -12.00 -14.66
N GLU A 49 -3.71 -11.40 -15.30
CA GLU A 49 -5.11 -11.82 -15.21
C GLU A 49 -5.29 -13.30 -15.58
N SER A 50 -4.59 -13.74 -16.64
CA SER A 50 -4.64 -15.15 -17.08
C SER A 50 -4.00 -16.13 -16.10
N LEU A 51 -2.94 -15.73 -15.38
CA LEU A 51 -2.22 -16.59 -14.43
C LEU A 51 -2.77 -16.47 -13.00
N TRP A 52 -2.99 -15.25 -12.55
CA TRP A 52 -3.27 -14.83 -11.18
C TRP A 52 -4.76 -14.69 -10.88
N GLY A 53 -5.63 -14.62 -11.89
CA GLY A 53 -7.07 -14.41 -11.72
C GLY A 53 -7.41 -12.96 -11.42
N GLU A 54 -8.47 -12.74 -10.63
CA GLU A 54 -9.06 -11.42 -10.36
C GLU A 54 -8.24 -10.57 -9.37
N HIS A 55 -7.28 -11.18 -8.66
CA HIS A 55 -6.55 -10.54 -7.58
C HIS A 55 -5.06 -10.36 -7.91
N ILE A 56 -4.59 -9.11 -7.97
CA ILE A 56 -3.18 -8.74 -8.24
C ILE A 56 -2.39 -8.57 -6.92
N HIS A 57 -2.40 -9.61 -6.10
CA HIS A 57 -1.62 -9.72 -4.86
C HIS A 57 -1.35 -11.19 -4.52
N LEU A 58 -0.62 -11.46 -3.44
CA LEU A 58 -0.41 -12.81 -2.92
C LEU A 58 -1.60 -13.29 -2.09
N GLY A 59 -1.60 -14.57 -1.69
CA GLY A 59 -2.67 -15.17 -0.89
C GLY A 59 -2.34 -15.35 0.60
N TYR A 60 -3.38 -15.59 1.37
CA TYR A 60 -3.33 -16.06 2.75
C TYR A 60 -3.50 -17.57 2.77
N TYR A 61 -2.58 -18.26 3.44
CA TYR A 61 -2.52 -19.72 3.45
C TYR A 61 -2.90 -20.33 4.81
N GLY A 62 -3.45 -19.52 5.72
CA GLY A 62 -3.77 -19.92 7.09
C GLY A 62 -2.59 -19.82 8.05
N ASP A 63 -2.88 -20.00 9.34
CA ASP A 63 -1.91 -20.14 10.43
C ASP A 63 -2.26 -21.38 11.29
N PRO A 64 -1.55 -22.51 11.16
CA PRO A 64 -0.36 -22.70 10.32
C PRO A 64 -0.70 -22.76 8.83
N SER A 65 0.28 -22.40 8.00
CA SER A 65 0.13 -22.42 6.53
C SER A 65 -0.19 -23.83 6.01
N GLN A 66 -1.15 -23.93 5.10
CA GLN A 66 -1.58 -25.17 4.46
C GLN A 66 -1.53 -25.07 2.94
N GLY A 67 -1.49 -26.22 2.27
CA GLY A 67 -1.59 -26.29 0.82
C GLY A 67 -2.96 -25.78 0.36
N ARG A 68 -2.95 -24.66 -0.37
CA ARG A 68 -4.17 -24.04 -0.92
C ARG A 68 -3.93 -23.64 -2.36
N ASP A 69 -4.99 -23.68 -3.17
CA ASP A 69 -4.96 -23.12 -4.52
C ASP A 69 -4.54 -21.64 -4.47
N PHE A 70 -3.66 -21.24 -5.40
CA PHE A 70 -3.08 -19.90 -5.40
C PHE A 70 -4.14 -18.81 -5.54
N ARG A 71 -5.19 -19.02 -6.35
CA ARG A 71 -6.25 -18.03 -6.55
C ARG A 71 -7.21 -18.01 -5.37
N ALA A 72 -7.58 -19.17 -4.84
CA ALA A 72 -8.41 -19.26 -3.64
C ALA A 72 -7.74 -18.58 -2.43
N ALA A 73 -6.43 -18.78 -2.25
CA ALA A 73 -5.67 -18.15 -1.18
C ALA A 73 -5.71 -16.61 -1.26
N LYS A 74 -5.83 -16.03 -2.46
CA LYS A 74 -5.96 -14.57 -2.62
C LYS A 74 -7.31 -14.07 -2.15
N GLN A 75 -8.38 -14.78 -2.47
CA GLN A 75 -9.69 -14.42 -1.95
C GLN A 75 -9.74 -14.54 -0.43
N ASP A 76 -9.15 -15.60 0.13
CA ASP A 76 -9.01 -15.75 1.58
C ASP A 76 -8.21 -14.60 2.21
N PHE A 77 -7.28 -13.99 1.47
CA PHE A 77 -6.53 -12.85 1.96
C PHE A 77 -7.39 -11.59 2.05
N VAL A 78 -8.30 -11.37 1.11
CA VAL A 78 -9.27 -10.26 1.16
C VAL A 78 -10.19 -10.43 2.37
N ASP A 79 -10.72 -11.65 2.58
CA ASP A 79 -11.57 -11.96 3.73
C ASP A 79 -10.81 -11.76 5.05
N ALA A 80 -9.56 -12.21 5.12
CA ALA A 80 -8.71 -12.03 6.28
C ALA A 80 -8.39 -10.55 6.54
N LEU A 81 -8.09 -9.75 5.49
CA LEU A 81 -7.88 -8.31 5.62
C LEU A 81 -9.14 -7.59 6.13
N ALA A 82 -10.32 -7.98 5.65
CA ALA A 82 -11.58 -7.43 6.13
C ALA A 82 -11.80 -7.76 7.61
N GLN A 83 -11.53 -9.01 8.01
CA GLN A 83 -11.63 -9.45 9.40
C GLN A 83 -10.61 -8.72 10.30
N TRP A 84 -9.34 -8.67 9.92
CA TRP A 84 -8.29 -7.99 10.70
C TRP A 84 -8.51 -6.49 10.77
N GLY A 85 -9.10 -5.90 9.73
CA GLY A 85 -9.55 -4.52 9.70
C GLY A 85 -10.79 -4.23 10.55
N GLY A 86 -11.43 -5.27 11.11
CA GLY A 86 -12.63 -5.15 11.93
C GLY A 86 -13.88 -4.74 11.12
N LEU A 87 -13.91 -5.00 9.81
CA LEU A 87 -15.04 -4.61 8.97
C LEU A 87 -16.33 -5.35 9.36
N GLU A 88 -16.22 -6.57 9.89
CA GLU A 88 -17.35 -7.38 10.35
C GLU A 88 -18.11 -6.74 11.53
N ASP A 89 -17.44 -5.91 12.32
CA ASP A 89 -18.03 -5.23 13.49
C ASP A 89 -18.70 -3.90 13.12
N LEU A 90 -18.56 -3.45 11.87
CA LEU A 90 -19.08 -2.16 11.40
C LEU A 90 -20.55 -2.29 10.95
N PRO A 91 -21.36 -1.23 11.11
CA PRO A 91 -22.74 -1.24 10.63
C PRO A 91 -22.79 -1.31 9.09
N ALA A 92 -23.88 -1.84 8.56
CA ALA A 92 -24.11 -1.85 7.13
C ALA A 92 -24.15 -0.42 6.54
N GLY A 93 -23.68 -0.27 5.30
CA GLY A 93 -23.68 1.01 4.59
C GLY A 93 -22.48 1.91 4.87
N ILE A 94 -21.45 1.41 5.57
CA ILE A 94 -20.15 2.08 5.65
C ILE A 94 -19.51 2.24 4.26
N LYS A 95 -18.66 3.25 4.14
CA LYS A 95 -17.87 3.51 2.93
C LYS A 95 -16.43 3.05 3.17
N VAL A 96 -15.91 2.26 2.25
CA VAL A 96 -14.51 1.79 2.25
C VAL A 96 -13.74 2.55 1.18
N LEU A 97 -12.51 2.98 1.51
CA LEU A 97 -11.56 3.52 0.55
C LEU A 97 -10.47 2.48 0.34
N ASP A 98 -10.40 1.93 -0.88
CA ASP A 98 -9.32 1.04 -1.31
C ASP A 98 -8.27 1.84 -2.08
N VAL A 99 -7.11 2.06 -1.44
CA VAL A 99 -6.01 2.87 -2.01
C VAL A 99 -5.06 1.95 -2.78
N GLY A 100 -5.20 1.95 -4.10
CA GLY A 100 -4.43 1.07 -4.97
C GLY A 100 -5.18 -0.23 -5.27
N CYS A 101 -6.45 -0.12 -5.64
CA CYS A 101 -7.40 -1.22 -5.84
C CYS A 101 -7.06 -2.21 -6.98
N GLY A 102 -5.94 -2.03 -7.68
CA GLY A 102 -5.58 -2.87 -8.83
C GLY A 102 -6.70 -2.94 -9.87
N ILE A 103 -7.17 -4.16 -10.16
CA ILE A 103 -8.28 -4.43 -11.09
C ILE A 103 -9.64 -4.61 -10.40
N GLY A 104 -9.70 -4.47 -9.06
CA GLY A 104 -10.94 -4.46 -8.29
C GLY A 104 -11.58 -5.82 -7.99
N GLY A 105 -10.79 -6.91 -8.08
CA GLY A 105 -11.21 -8.25 -7.65
C GLY A 105 -11.29 -8.41 -6.14
#